data_AF-X8IDI7-F1
#
_entry.id   AF-X8IDI7-F1
#
_cell.length_a   1.000
_cell.length_b   1.000
_cell.length_c   1.000
_cell.angle_alpha   90.00
_cell.angle_beta   90.00
_cell.angle_gamma   90.00
#
_symmetry.space_group_name_H-M   'P 1'
#
loop_
_entity.id
_entity.type
_entity.pdbx_description
1 polymer ?
#
loop_
_entity_poly.entity_id
_entity_poly.type
_entity_poly.pdbx_seq_one_letter_code
_entity_poly.pdbx_strand_id
1 'polypeptide(L)'
;MYILLILCVICYIFYTTKSLEEEKKGEKREVFYPNGKLLARAYFNKKGEINGIEERFYENGVIKAKIEWKNGKIKEIENYYDNGNIKSRTPFVNDIIWGTVESYYKNGKLKSKVHYINGIEKEVLESYNELGEKEKKLDLDSLLNRKNK
;
A
#
# COMPACT_ATOMS: atom_id res chain seq x y z
N MET A 1 48.09 8.35 -7.55
CA MET A 1 47.75 8.98 -6.25
C MET A 1 46.42 9.75 -6.30
N TYR A 2 46.16 10.59 -7.32
CA TYR A 2 44.90 11.36 -7.45
C TYR A 2 43.61 10.53 -7.60
N ILE A 3 43.65 9.39 -8.30
CA ILE A 3 42.47 8.53 -8.51
C ILE A 3 41.94 7.94 -7.20
N LEU A 4 42.84 7.56 -6.28
CA LEU A 4 42.46 7.00 -4.97
C LEU A 4 41.80 8.06 -4.07
N LEU A 5 42.30 9.30 -4.12
CA LEU A 5 41.73 10.45 -3.41
C LEU A 5 40.31 10.78 -3.90
N ILE A 6 40.09 10.73 -5.22
CA ILE A 6 38.76 10.97 -5.82
C ILE A 6 37.75 9.90 -5.37
N LEU A 7 38.15 8.63 -5.35
CA LEU A 7 37.28 7.54 -4.88
C LEU A 7 36.91 7.69 -3.40
N CYS A 8 37.85 8.09 -2.54
CA CYS A 8 37.58 8.33 -1.13
C CYS A 8 36.59 9.48 -0.91
N VAL A 9 36.72 10.58 -1.66
CA VAL A 9 35.78 11.72 -1.58
C VAL A 9 34.38 11.32 -2.05
N ILE A 10 34.28 10.56 -3.14
CA ILE A 10 33.00 10.06 -3.66
C ILE A 10 32.31 9.15 -2.63
N CYS A 11 33.04 8.18 -2.04
CA CYS A 11 32.51 7.32 -0.99
C CYS A 11 32.05 8.11 0.25
N TYR A 12 32.80 9.14 0.65
CA TYR A 12 32.41 10.01 1.76
C TYR A 12 31.15 10.83 1.45
N ILE A 13 31.02 11.35 0.23
CA ILE A 13 29.80 12.04 -0.23
C ILE A 13 28.60 11.07 -0.20
N PHE A 14 28.75 9.85 -0.73
CA PHE A 14 27.68 8.84 -0.68
C PHE A 14 27.30 8.43 0.74
N TYR A 15 28.29 8.32 1.63
CA TYR A 15 28.02 8.01 3.04
C TYR A 15 27.26 9.15 3.74
N THR A 16 27.69 10.40 3.52
CA THR A 16 27.05 11.58 4.13
C THR A 16 25.65 11.85 3.58
N THR A 17 25.41 11.62 2.28
CA THR A 17 24.05 11.76 1.72
C THR A 17 23.10 10.70 2.30
N LYS A 18 23.56 9.45 2.44
CA LYS A 18 22.77 8.39 3.07
C LYS A 18 22.43 8.73 4.53
N SER A 19 23.39 9.22 5.31
CA SER A 19 23.14 9.58 6.70
C SER A 19 22.15 10.76 6.83
N LEU A 20 22.21 11.74 5.92
CA LEU A 20 21.28 12.87 5.90
C LEU A 20 19.84 12.46 5.51
N GLU A 21 19.69 11.46 4.63
CA GLU A 21 18.37 10.90 4.29
C GLU A 21 17.74 10.12 5.44
N GLU A 22 18.56 9.39 6.20
CA GLU A 22 18.12 8.69 7.41
C GLU A 22 17.72 9.68 8.52
N GLU A 23 18.46 10.77 8.67
CA GLU A 23 18.14 11.84 9.65
C GLU A 23 16.82 12.56 9.32
N LYS A 24 16.49 12.72 8.04
CA LYS A 24 15.19 13.28 7.60
C LYS A 24 13.99 12.36 7.90
N LYS A 25 14.19 11.05 7.98
CA LYS A 25 13.08 10.10 8.13
C LYS A 25 12.51 10.05 9.56
N GLY A 26 13.22 10.53 10.57
CA GLY A 26 12.79 10.46 11.97
C GLY A 26 13.24 9.16 12.67
N GLU A 27 12.81 8.95 13.91
CA GLU A 27 13.13 7.78 14.72
C GLU A 27 12.50 6.52 14.11
N LYS A 28 13.33 5.58 13.69
CA LYS A 28 12.89 4.28 13.17
C LYS A 28 12.44 3.38 14.33
N ARG A 29 11.24 2.83 14.26
CA ARG A 29 10.74 1.80 15.19
C ARG A 29 10.40 0.54 14.44
N GLU A 30 10.74 -0.59 15.04
CA GLU A 30 10.54 -1.93 14.47
C GLU A 30 9.85 -2.83 15.49
N VAL A 31 8.95 -3.67 14.99
CA VAL A 31 8.26 -4.71 15.74
C VAL A 31 8.60 -6.04 15.11
N PHE A 32 8.82 -7.08 15.92
CA PHE A 32 9.25 -8.39 15.48
C PHE A 32 8.24 -9.47 15.89
N TYR A 33 8.14 -10.52 15.08
CA TYR A 33 7.46 -11.76 15.43
C TYR A 33 8.22 -12.50 16.56
N PRO A 34 7.60 -13.47 17.25
CA PRO A 34 8.28 -14.27 18.27
C PRO A 34 9.53 -15.02 17.76
N ASN A 35 9.59 -15.32 16.47
CA ASN A 35 10.74 -15.94 15.81
C ASN A 35 11.86 -14.95 15.43
N GLY A 36 11.75 -13.67 15.84
CA GLY A 36 12.74 -12.62 15.58
C GLY A 36 12.65 -11.98 14.19
N LYS A 37 11.75 -12.43 13.32
CA LYS A 37 11.58 -11.83 11.98
C LYS A 37 10.82 -10.51 12.07
N LEU A 38 11.11 -9.57 11.17
CA LEU A 38 10.48 -8.26 11.12
C LEU A 38 8.97 -8.40 10.86
N LEU A 39 8.15 -7.80 11.73
CA LEU A 39 6.68 -7.76 11.64
C LEU A 39 6.21 -6.43 11.07
N ALA A 40 6.76 -5.32 11.57
CA ALA A 40 6.44 -3.98 11.08
C ALA A 40 7.62 -3.02 11.28
N ARG A 41 7.69 -1.99 10.44
CA ARG A 41 8.57 -0.84 10.65
C ARG A 41 7.88 0.47 10.25
N ALA A 42 8.21 1.52 10.97
CA ALA A 42 7.74 2.87 10.71
C ALA A 42 8.76 3.89 11.21
N TYR A 43 8.60 5.14 10.77
CA TYR A 43 9.41 6.26 11.26
C TYR A 43 8.54 7.31 11.93
N PHE A 44 9.03 7.85 13.04
CA PHE A 44 8.31 8.77 13.91
C PHE A 44 9.09 10.06 14.09
N ASN A 45 8.39 11.20 14.16
CA ASN A 45 9.04 12.46 14.51
C ASN A 45 9.40 12.52 16.01
N LYS A 46 10.07 13.61 16.43
CA LYS A 46 10.46 13.81 17.85
C LYS A 46 9.29 13.85 18.84
N LYS A 47 8.04 14.02 18.36
CA LYS A 47 6.82 13.99 19.18
C LYS A 47 6.18 12.59 19.23
N GLY A 48 6.77 11.60 18.56
CA GLY A 48 6.23 10.24 18.47
C GLY A 48 5.09 10.11 17.46
N GLU A 49 4.93 11.07 16.54
CA GLU A 49 3.89 11.04 15.51
C GLU A 49 4.43 10.43 14.22
N ILE A 50 3.64 9.60 13.55
CA ILE A 50 3.96 9.03 12.25
C ILE A 50 3.49 9.94 11.11
N ASN A 51 4.36 10.13 10.12
CA ASN A 51 4.04 10.75 8.85
C ASN A 51 4.87 10.03 7.77
N GLY A 52 4.23 9.55 6.70
CA GLY A 52 4.87 8.69 5.70
C GLY A 52 4.40 7.24 5.78
N ILE A 53 5.28 6.29 5.46
CA ILE A 53 4.91 4.89 5.26
C ILE A 53 5.21 4.05 6.50
N GLU A 54 4.19 3.33 6.98
CA GLU A 54 4.35 2.15 7.83
C GLU A 54 4.33 0.91 6.93
N GLU A 55 5.29 0.02 7.10
CA GLU A 55 5.37 -1.25 6.36
C GLU A 55 5.17 -2.41 7.33
N ARG A 56 4.32 -3.36 6.94
CA ARG A 56 4.10 -4.62 7.65
C ARG A 56 4.55 -5.77 6.77
N PHE A 57 5.05 -6.83 7.37
CA PHE A 57 5.66 -7.97 6.68
C PHE A 57 4.99 -9.28 7.10
N TYR A 58 4.93 -10.23 6.17
CA TYR A 58 4.68 -11.63 6.47
C TYR A 58 5.92 -12.24 7.15
N GLU A 59 5.74 -13.38 7.83
CA GLU A 59 6.86 -14.13 8.43
C GLU A 59 7.87 -14.66 7.40
N ASN A 60 7.57 -14.66 6.10
CA ASN A 60 8.53 -14.96 5.05
C ASN A 60 9.37 -13.73 4.62
N GLY A 61 9.14 -12.56 5.23
CA GLY A 61 9.82 -11.31 4.93
C GLY A 61 9.21 -10.50 3.78
N VAL A 62 8.19 -11.02 3.09
CA VAL A 62 7.49 -10.28 2.03
C VAL A 62 6.61 -9.20 2.64
N ILE A 63 6.53 -8.04 1.99
CA ILE A 63 5.62 -6.96 2.42
C ILE A 63 4.19 -7.48 2.40
N LYS A 64 3.49 -7.30 3.53
CA LYS A 64 2.08 -7.64 3.74
C LYS A 64 1.18 -6.44 3.55
N ALA A 65 1.60 -5.28 4.05
CA ALA A 65 0.87 -4.03 3.89
C ALA A 65 1.80 -2.83 3.90
N LYS A 66 1.40 -1.78 3.17
CA LYS A 66 1.92 -0.42 3.32
C LYS A 66 0.77 0.49 3.71
N ILE A 67 0.96 1.26 4.78
CA ILE A 67 -0.03 2.22 5.26
C ILE A 67 0.61 3.60 5.13
N GLU A 68 0.01 4.43 4.29
CA GLU A 68 0.41 5.83 4.13
C GLU A 68 -0.30 6.68 5.17
N TRP A 69 0.48 7.26 6.07
CA TRP A 69 0.04 8.20 7.09
C TRP A 69 0.30 9.63 6.62
N LYS A 70 -0.71 10.49 6.74
CA LYS A 70 -0.60 11.93 6.51
C LYS A 70 -1.22 12.69 7.67
N ASN A 71 -0.39 13.46 8.39
CA ASN A 71 -0.83 14.27 9.55
C ASN A 71 -1.59 13.43 10.60
N GLY A 72 -1.07 12.25 10.93
CA GLY A 72 -1.66 11.35 11.92
C GLY A 72 -2.90 10.57 11.47
N LYS A 73 -3.34 10.71 10.22
CA LYS A 73 -4.48 9.98 9.64
C LYS A 73 -4.04 9.06 8.50
N ILE A 74 -4.80 8.01 8.26
CA ILE A 74 -4.55 7.11 7.13
C ILE A 74 -5.02 7.80 5.84
N LYS A 75 -4.14 7.82 4.83
CA LYS A 75 -4.43 8.29 3.47
C LYS A 75 -4.72 7.13 2.53
N GLU A 76 -3.94 6.06 2.61
CA GLU A 76 -4.09 4.89 1.76
C GLU A 76 -3.53 3.65 2.45
N ILE A 77 -4.15 2.49 2.19
CA ILE A 77 -3.60 1.18 2.55
C ILE A 77 -3.44 0.36 1.27
N GLU A 78 -2.22 -0.08 1.03
CA GLU A 78 -1.92 -1.13 0.06
C GLU A 78 -1.71 -2.45 0.79
N ASN A 79 -2.50 -3.47 0.45
CA ASN A 79 -2.27 -4.83 0.95
C ASN A 79 -1.63 -5.68 -0.16
N TYR A 80 -0.84 -6.66 0.24
CA TYR A 80 -0.08 -7.52 -0.66
C TYR A 80 -0.32 -8.99 -0.33
N TYR A 81 -0.27 -9.84 -1.34
CA TYR A 81 -0.19 -11.29 -1.18
C TYR A 81 1.21 -11.71 -0.72
N ASP A 82 1.31 -12.91 -0.19
CA ASP A 82 2.57 -13.55 0.24
C ASP A 82 3.59 -13.76 -0.89
N ASN A 83 3.16 -13.69 -2.16
CA ASN A 83 4.01 -13.70 -3.35
C ASN A 83 4.49 -12.30 -3.78
N GLY A 84 4.14 -11.25 -3.02
CA GLY A 84 4.53 -9.87 -3.27
C GLY A 84 3.64 -9.10 -4.25
N ASN A 85 2.66 -9.76 -4.88
CA ASN A 85 1.70 -9.05 -5.74
C ASN A 85 0.73 -8.23 -4.89
N ILE A 86 0.33 -7.08 -5.42
CA ILE A 86 -0.68 -6.25 -4.76
C ILE A 86 -2.00 -7.00 -4.68
N LYS A 87 -2.67 -6.88 -3.54
CA LYS A 87 -3.98 -7.47 -3.25
C LYS A 87 -5.08 -6.43 -3.30
N SER A 88 -4.84 -5.25 -2.75
CA SER A 88 -5.81 -4.15 -2.79
C SER A 88 -5.14 -2.79 -2.57
N ARG A 89 -5.75 -1.74 -3.11
CA ARG A 89 -5.50 -0.33 -2.75
C ARG A 89 -6.77 0.29 -2.21
N THR A 90 -6.70 0.85 -1.01
CA THR A 90 -7.87 1.41 -0.33
C THR A 90 -7.56 2.83 0.12
N PRO A 91 -8.16 3.86 -0.53
CA PRO A 91 -8.00 5.25 -0.12
C PRO A 91 -8.89 5.59 1.09
N PHE A 92 -8.39 6.46 1.96
CA PHE A 92 -9.07 6.93 3.16
C PHE A 92 -9.08 8.46 3.22
N VAL A 93 -10.20 9.01 3.70
CA VAL A 93 -10.36 10.42 4.05
C VAL A 93 -10.98 10.47 5.45
N ASN A 94 -10.30 11.11 6.40
CA ASN A 94 -10.72 11.15 7.80
C ASN A 94 -11.02 9.76 8.39
N ASP A 95 -10.11 8.82 8.12
CA ASP A 95 -10.17 7.42 8.60
C ASP A 95 -11.38 6.61 8.09
N ILE A 96 -12.06 7.12 7.06
CA ILE A 96 -13.19 6.47 6.38
C ILE A 96 -12.79 6.21 4.92
N ILE A 97 -13.14 5.03 4.38
CA ILE A 97 -12.87 4.71 2.97
C ILE A 97 -13.62 5.70 2.07
N TRP A 98 -12.88 6.35 1.19
CA TRP A 98 -13.43 7.33 0.25
C TRP A 98 -12.66 7.33 -1.06
N GLY A 99 -13.35 7.09 -2.16
CA GLY A 99 -12.77 6.99 -3.49
C GLY A 99 -12.83 5.57 -4.05
N THR A 100 -11.96 5.28 -5.01
CA THR A 100 -11.96 4.00 -5.71
C THR A 100 -11.06 3.00 -5.00
N VAL A 101 -11.65 1.91 -4.53
CA VAL A 101 -10.93 0.73 -4.04
C VAL A 101 -10.61 -0.18 -5.20
N GLU A 102 -9.34 -0.51 -5.36
CA GLU A 102 -8.87 -1.47 -6.37
C GLU A 102 -8.56 -2.80 -5.67
N SER A 103 -8.98 -3.91 -6.25
CA SER A 103 -8.64 -5.26 -5.78
C SER A 103 -8.06 -6.08 -6.91
N TYR A 104 -7.17 -7.01 -6.57
CA TYR A 104 -6.40 -7.79 -7.54
C TYR A 104 -6.36 -9.27 -7.16
N TYR A 105 -6.24 -10.13 -8.16
CA TYR A 105 -5.98 -11.55 -7.97
C TYR A 105 -4.52 -11.81 -7.60
N LYS A 106 -4.23 -13.00 -7.08
CA LYS A 106 -2.86 -13.40 -6.69
C LYS A 106 -1.88 -13.42 -7.89
N ASN A 107 -2.40 -13.55 -9.12
CA ASN A 107 -1.62 -13.46 -10.36
C ASN A 107 -1.32 -12.00 -10.80
N GLY A 108 -1.75 -11.00 -10.02
CA GLY A 108 -1.52 -9.57 -10.29
C GLY A 108 -2.55 -8.91 -11.21
N LYS A 109 -3.48 -9.66 -11.79
CA LYS A 109 -4.54 -9.09 -12.64
C LYS A 109 -5.56 -8.33 -11.78
N LEU A 110 -6.03 -7.21 -12.31
CA LEU A 110 -7.11 -6.43 -11.71
C LEU A 110 -8.36 -7.32 -11.57
N LYS A 111 -8.92 -7.36 -10.37
CA LYS A 111 -10.16 -8.07 -10.05
C LYS A 111 -11.33 -7.12 -10.12
N SER A 112 -11.24 -5.96 -9.49
CA SER A 112 -12.33 -5.00 -9.47
C SER A 112 -11.87 -3.59 -9.13
N LYS A 113 -12.66 -2.61 -9.57
CA LYS A 113 -12.65 -1.22 -9.10
C LYS A 113 -14.04 -0.86 -8.60
N VAL A 114 -14.11 -0.45 -7.35
CA VAL A 114 -15.38 -0.15 -6.68
C VAL A 114 -15.28 1.23 -6.03
N HIS A 115 -16.24 2.10 -6.31
CA HIS A 115 -16.29 3.44 -5.74
C HIS A 115 -17.01 3.44 -4.38
N TYR A 116 -16.37 4.03 -3.38
CA TYR A 116 -16.86 4.15 -2.01
C TYR A 116 -17.05 5.61 -1.62
N ILE A 117 -18.15 5.89 -0.91
CA ILE A 117 -18.44 7.18 -0.28
C ILE A 117 -18.86 6.92 1.16
N ASN A 118 -18.18 7.53 2.12
CA ASN A 118 -18.40 7.31 3.56
C ASN A 118 -18.33 5.82 3.97
N GLY A 119 -17.39 5.06 3.41
CA GLY A 119 -17.24 3.63 3.71
C GLY A 119 -18.31 2.74 3.09
N ILE A 120 -19.25 3.30 2.31
CA ILE A 120 -20.34 2.56 1.67
C ILE A 120 -20.02 2.41 0.19
N GLU A 121 -20.07 1.18 -0.31
CA GLU A 121 -20.00 0.87 -1.74
C GLU A 121 -21.13 1.60 -2.48
N LYS A 122 -20.77 2.38 -3.51
CA LYS A 122 -21.71 3.11 -4.34
C LYS A 122 -21.85 2.51 -5.72
N GLU A 123 -20.73 2.13 -6.32
CA GLU A 123 -20.73 1.64 -7.69
C GLU A 123 -19.57 0.69 -7.94
N VAL A 124 -19.88 -0.45 -8.55
CA VAL A 124 -18.88 -1.29 -9.22
C VAL A 124 -18.58 -0.68 -10.59
N LEU A 125 -17.38 -0.10 -10.74
CA LEU A 125 -16.92 0.54 -11.96
C LEU A 125 -16.42 -0.50 -12.97
N GLU A 126 -15.63 -1.45 -12.49
CA GLU A 126 -15.04 -2.52 -13.28
C GLU A 126 -14.99 -3.81 -12.45
N SER A 127 -15.25 -4.96 -13.09
CA SER A 127 -15.02 -6.29 -12.52
C SER A 127 -14.50 -7.22 -13.60
N TYR A 128 -13.58 -8.11 -13.22
CA TYR A 128 -12.91 -9.05 -14.10
C TYR A 128 -12.76 -10.40 -13.43
N ASN A 129 -12.80 -11.47 -14.22
CA ASN A 129 -12.46 -12.81 -13.76
C ASN A 129 -10.92 -13.01 -13.68
N GLU A 130 -10.47 -14.17 -13.19
CA GLU A 130 -9.03 -14.49 -13.07
C GLU A 130 -8.27 -14.53 -14.42
N LEU A 131 -8.99 -14.72 -15.53
CA LEU A 131 -8.43 -14.68 -16.87
C LEU A 131 -8.21 -13.23 -17.35
N GLY A 132 -8.81 -12.24 -16.68
CA GLY A 132 -8.76 -10.83 -17.04
C GLY A 132 -9.90 -10.41 -17.98
N GLU A 133 -10.92 -11.25 -18.14
CA GLU A 133 -12.09 -10.96 -18.95
C GLU A 133 -13.08 -10.13 -18.13
N LYS A 134 -13.59 -9.05 -18.74
CA LYS A 134 -14.53 -8.14 -18.07
C LYS A 134 -15.84 -8.86 -17.79
N GLU A 135 -16.25 -8.87 -16.53
CA GLU A 135 -17.56 -9.37 -16.13
C GLU A 135 -18.62 -8.32 -16.47
N LYS A 136 -19.68 -8.74 -17.15
CA LYS A 136 -20.80 -7.84 -17.44
C LYS A 136 -21.52 -7.52 -16.13
N LYS A 137 -21.72 -6.23 -15.85
CA LYS A 137 -22.60 -5.78 -14.77
C LYS A 137 -23.97 -6.42 -14.99
N LEU A 138 -24.46 -7.17 -14.01
CA LEU A 138 -25.82 -7.67 -14.01
C LEU A 138 -26.71 -6.43 -13.90
N ASP A 139 -27.29 -6.00 -15.02
CA ASP A 139 -28.23 -4.90 -15.01
C ASP A 139 -29.51 -5.38 -14.32
N LEU A 140 -29.71 -4.95 -13.06
CA LEU A 140 -30.85 -5.35 -12.26
C LEU A 140 -32.18 -4.89 -12.88
N ASP A 141 -32.16 -3.76 -13.60
CA ASP A 141 -33.33 -3.25 -14.32
C ASP A 141 -33.67 -4.14 -15.52
N SER A 142 -32.66 -4.69 -16.20
CA SER A 142 -32.85 -5.70 -17.26
C SER A 142 -33.43 -7.02 -16.74
N LEU A 143 -33.15 -7.38 -15.48
CA LEU A 143 -33.65 -8.59 -14.84
C LEU A 143 -35.08 -8.43 -14.30
N LEU A 144 -35.42 -7.25 -13.77
CA LEU A 144 -36.77 -6.95 -13.28
C LEU A 144 -37.77 -6.82 -14.45
N ASN A 145 -37.36 -6.25 -15.58
CA ASN A 145 -38.21 -6.15 -16.78
C ASN A 145 -38.48 -7.50 -17.48
N ARG A 146 -37.71 -8.55 -17.19
CA ARG A 146 -37.97 -9.91 -17.71
C ARG A 146 -39.02 -10.69 -16.91
N LYS A 147 -39.32 -10.30 -15.68
CA LYS A 147 -40.33 -10.98 -14.84
C LYS A 147 -41.76 -10.46 -15.04
N ASN A 148 -41.94 -9.37 -15.79
CA ASN A 148 -43.23 -8.75 -16.05
C ASN A 148 -43.79 -9.05 -17.45
N LYS A 149 -43.34 -10.13 -18.10
CA LYS A 149 -43.83 -10.58 -19.41
C LYS A 149 -44.28 -12.02 -19.38
#